data_AF-A0A2M6GKR8-F1
#
_entry.id   AF-A0A2M6GKR8-F1
#
_cell.length_a   1.000
_cell.length_b   1.000
_cell.length_c   1.000
_cell.angle_alpha   90.00
_cell.angle_beta   90.00
_cell.angle_gamma   90.00
#
_symmetry.space_group_name_H-M   'P 1'
#
loop_
_entity.id
_entity.type
_entity.pdbx_description
1 polymer ?
#
loop_
_entity_poly.entity_id
_entity_poly.type
_entity_poly.pdbx_seq_one_letter_code
_entity_poly.pdbx_strand_id
1 'polypeptide(L)'
;MDEIHLAIAFDTNYIRHFFALFASILDSNKHNKIIVHAIITGVLKEEQEKIKSYALVNKALINFYEIDEAFVKTFVVTNHWSAAVYYRLFFPLIVPPNIKRLLYLDTDIIVLNNLNSLFTMNLDDYPVAAVYDNWVK
;
A
#
# COMPACT_ATOMS: atom_id res chain seq x y z
N MET A 1 16.27 -5.21 -13.13
CA MET A 1 14.85 -5.31 -12.76
C MET A 1 14.81 -4.96 -11.30
N ASP A 2 14.40 -3.74 -11.01
CA ASP A 2 14.45 -3.21 -9.65
C ASP A 2 13.27 -3.77 -8.86
N GLU A 3 13.51 -4.11 -7.60
CA GLU A 3 12.48 -4.59 -6.68
C GLU A 3 11.86 -3.37 -5.97
N ILE A 4 10.55 -3.16 -6.19
CA ILE A 4 9.81 -2.03 -5.62
C ILE A 4 8.81 -2.58 -4.60
N HIS A 5 9.02 -2.19 -3.35
CA HIS A 5 8.13 -2.52 -2.25
C HIS A 5 7.10 -1.41 -2.06
N LEU A 6 5.83 -1.75 -2.24
CA LEU A 6 4.70 -0.84 -2.12
C LEU A 6 3.94 -1.12 -0.83
N ALA A 7 3.55 -0.06 -0.13
CA ALA A 7 2.72 -0.12 1.07
C ALA A 7 1.33 0.44 0.75
N ILE A 8 0.28 -0.36 0.90
CA ILE A 8 -1.11 0.01 0.55
C ILE A 8 -2.03 -0.44 1.67
N ALA A 9 -2.95 0.42 2.11
CA ALA A 9 -3.92 0.08 3.15
C ALA A 9 -5.34 0.29 2.65
N PHE A 10 -6.22 -0.71 2.82
CA PHE A 10 -7.60 -0.63 2.35
C PHE A 10 -8.56 -1.56 3.10
N ASP A 11 -9.84 -1.24 3.07
CA ASP A 11 -10.90 -2.10 3.57
C ASP A 11 -11.74 -2.70 2.43
N THR A 12 -12.70 -3.55 2.78
CA THR A 12 -13.60 -4.22 1.83
C THR A 12 -14.33 -3.27 0.87
N ASN A 13 -14.65 -2.05 1.29
CA ASN A 13 -15.34 -1.06 0.45
C ASN A 13 -14.43 -0.50 -0.64
N TYR A 14 -13.10 -0.57 -0.44
CA TYR A 14 -12.09 -0.08 -1.35
C TYR A 14 -11.51 -1.15 -2.29
N ILE A 15 -12.01 -2.40 -2.26
CA ILE A 15 -11.50 -3.49 -3.13
C ILE A 15 -11.47 -3.09 -4.62
N ARG A 16 -12.52 -2.43 -5.12
CA ARG A 16 -12.58 -1.98 -6.53
C ARG A 16 -11.55 -0.89 -6.84
N HIS A 17 -11.35 0.04 -5.91
CA HIS A 17 -10.34 1.09 -6.01
C HIS A 17 -8.94 0.48 -5.99
N PHE A 18 -8.71 -0.49 -5.10
CA PHE A 18 -7.48 -1.26 -5.05
C PHE A 18 -7.18 -1.97 -6.38
N PHE A 19 -8.16 -2.60 -7.01
CA PHE A 19 -7.95 -3.22 -8.33
C PHE A 19 -7.57 -2.19 -9.40
N ALA A 20 -8.19 -1.01 -9.41
CA ALA A 20 -7.84 0.06 -10.35
C ALA A 20 -6.41 0.58 -10.12
N LEU A 21 -6.04 0.85 -8.87
CA LEU A 21 -4.69 1.21 -8.47
C LEU A 21 -3.69 0.12 -8.89
N PHE A 22 -3.95 -1.13 -8.51
CA PHE A 22 -3.02 -2.23 -8.72
C PHE A 22 -2.83 -2.53 -10.20
N ALA A 23 -3.90 -2.51 -11.00
CA ALA A 23 -3.80 -2.63 -12.45
C ALA A 23 -2.93 -1.51 -13.06
N SER A 24 -3.12 -0.26 -12.64
CA SER A 24 -2.34 0.87 -13.15
C SER A 24 -0.85 0.81 -12.73
N ILE A 25 -0.56 0.33 -11.51
CA ILE A 25 0.81 0.05 -11.06
C ILE A 25 1.47 -0.97 -11.97
N LEU A 26 0.81 -2.12 -12.19
CA LEU A 26 1.36 -3.22 -12.97
C LEU A 26 1.57 -2.83 -14.43
N ASP A 27 0.65 -2.05 -15.01
CA ASP A 27 0.78 -1.57 -16.39
C ASP A 27 1.95 -0.59 -16.57
N SER A 28 2.13 0.32 -15.61
CA SER A 28 3.18 1.36 -15.64
C SER A 28 4.56 0.86 -15.20
N ASN A 29 4.67 -0.35 -14.63
CA ASN A 29 5.90 -0.88 -14.01
C ASN A 29 6.29 -2.28 -14.52
N LYS A 30 5.97 -2.63 -15.77
CA LYS A 30 6.22 -3.95 -16.39
C LYS A 30 7.66 -4.48 -16.31
N HIS A 31 8.64 -3.59 -16.12
CA HIS A 31 10.06 -3.91 -16.04
C HIS A 31 10.61 -3.97 -14.61
N ASN A 32 9.75 -3.75 -13.61
CA ASN A 32 10.09 -3.78 -12.19
C ASN A 32 9.45 -5.01 -11.54
N LYS A 33 10.09 -5.53 -10.48
CA LYS A 33 9.47 -6.55 -9.64
C LYS A 33 8.64 -5.86 -8.57
N ILE A 34 7.32 -5.94 -8.69
CA ILE A 34 6.41 -5.31 -7.73
C ILE A 34 6.10 -6.26 -6.57
N ILE A 35 6.35 -5.80 -5.35
CA ILE A 35 5.98 -6.50 -4.11
C ILE A 35 5.08 -5.57 -3.29
N VAL A 36 3.81 -5.96 -3.13
CA VAL A 36 2.83 -5.20 -2.37
C VAL A 36 2.75 -5.74 -0.94
N HIS A 37 2.84 -4.85 0.03
CA HIS A 37 2.51 -5.08 1.42
C HIS A 37 1.19 -4.39 1.69
N ALA A 38 0.13 -5.17 1.88
CA ALA A 38 -1.23 -4.68 1.99
C ALA A 38 -1.78 -4.87 3.40
N ILE A 39 -2.05 -3.78 4.11
CA ILE A 39 -2.85 -3.84 5.35
C ILE A 39 -4.32 -3.85 4.94
N ILE A 40 -5.03 -4.90 5.32
CA ILE A 40 -6.44 -5.09 4.95
C ILE A 40 -7.36 -5.13 6.17
N THR A 41 -8.61 -4.73 5.98
CA THR A 41 -9.66 -4.88 7.01
C THR A 41 -10.94 -5.38 6.38
N GLY A 42 -11.45 -6.52 6.88
CA GLY A 42 -12.72 -7.10 6.42
C GLY A 42 -12.70 -7.66 4.99
N VAL A 43 -11.53 -7.77 4.35
CA VAL A 43 -11.40 -8.35 3.01
C VAL A 43 -11.44 -9.87 3.12
N LEU A 44 -12.48 -10.49 2.55
CA LEU A 44 -12.71 -11.93 2.62
C LEU A 44 -11.57 -12.73 1.95
N LYS A 45 -11.33 -13.95 2.42
CA LYS A 45 -10.29 -14.84 1.87
C LYS A 45 -10.44 -15.07 0.36
N GLU A 46 -11.68 -15.21 -0.13
CA GLU A 46 -11.93 -15.37 -1.58
C GLU A 46 -11.42 -14.16 -2.38
N GLU A 47 -11.64 -12.95 -1.88
CA GLU A 47 -11.16 -11.71 -2.51
C GLU A 47 -9.62 -11.60 -2.44
N GLN A 48 -9.03 -11.99 -1.32
CA GLN A 48 -7.58 -12.08 -1.18
C GLN A 48 -6.97 -13.05 -2.21
N GLU A 49 -7.59 -14.21 -2.43
CA GLU A 49 -7.12 -15.19 -3.42
C GLU A 49 -7.29 -14.68 -4.87
N LYS A 50 -8.37 -13.95 -5.18
CA LYS A 50 -8.53 -13.27 -6.48
C LYS A 50 -7.39 -12.27 -6.70
N ILE A 51 -7.08 -11.45 -5.70
CA ILE A 51 -6.00 -10.46 -5.77
C ILE A 51 -4.62 -11.14 -5.94
N LYS A 52 -4.33 -12.20 -5.17
CA LYS A 52 -3.08 -12.97 -5.31
C LYS A 52 -2.94 -13.59 -6.68
N SER A 53 -4.02 -14.17 -7.21
CA SER A 53 -4.04 -14.76 -8.55
C SER A 53 -3.75 -13.71 -9.61
N TYR A 54 -4.37 -12.53 -9.50
CA TYR A 54 -4.11 -11.41 -10.39
C TYR A 54 -2.67 -10.90 -10.30
N ALA A 55 -2.11 -10.79 -9.08
CA ALA A 55 -0.71 -10.43 -8.88
C ALA A 55 0.24 -11.43 -9.56
N LEU A 56 0.01 -12.73 -9.37
CA LEU A 56 0.86 -13.80 -9.89
C LEU A 56 0.90 -13.81 -11.43
N VAL A 57 -0.25 -13.68 -12.09
CA VAL A 57 -0.34 -13.61 -13.56
C VAL A 57 0.44 -12.41 -14.11
N ASN A 58 0.51 -11.31 -13.34
CA ASN A 58 1.27 -10.11 -13.69
C ASN A 58 2.71 -10.11 -13.12
N LYS A 59 3.24 -11.25 -12.67
CA LYS A 59 4.60 -11.40 -12.13
C LYS A 59 4.89 -10.49 -10.92
N ALA A 60 3.87 -10.16 -10.16
CA ALA A 60 3.96 -9.42 -8.91
C ALA A 60 3.65 -10.31 -7.70
N LEU A 61 4.01 -9.84 -6.51
CA LEU A 61 3.70 -10.49 -5.24
C LEU A 61 2.87 -9.55 -4.37
N ILE A 62 2.00 -10.13 -3.54
CA ILE A 62 1.26 -9.39 -2.53
C ILE A 62 1.20 -10.16 -1.22
N ASN A 63 1.52 -9.48 -0.13
CA ASN A 63 1.45 -9.97 1.24
C ASN A 63 0.35 -9.20 1.97
N PHE A 64 -0.59 -9.92 2.58
CA PHE A 64 -1.66 -9.32 3.38
C PHE A 64 -1.31 -9.32 4.86
N TYR A 65 -1.65 -8.22 5.52
CA TYR A 65 -1.48 -8.00 6.95
C TYR A 65 -2.81 -7.52 7.53
N GLU A 66 -3.12 -7.96 8.73
CA GLU A 66 -4.28 -7.49 9.49
C GLU A 66 -3.77 -6.92 10.81
N ILE A 67 -4.35 -5.82 11.25
CA ILE A 67 -4.09 -5.25 12.57
C ILE A 67 -5.21 -5.71 13.49
N ASP A 68 -4.86 -6.10 14.71
CA ASP A 68 -5.82 -6.53 15.72
C ASP A 68 -6.91 -5.47 15.93
N GLU A 69 -8.16 -5.85 15.67
CA GLU A 69 -9.32 -4.99 15.78
C GLU A 69 -9.50 -4.44 17.21
N ALA A 70 -9.11 -5.20 18.23
CA ALA A 70 -9.17 -4.75 19.63
C ALA A 70 -8.21 -3.59 19.88
N PHE A 71 -7.02 -3.63 19.28
CA PHE A 71 -6.05 -2.55 19.34
C PHE A 71 -6.52 -1.33 18.54
N VAL A 72 -7.05 -1.56 17.34
CA VAL A 72 -7.58 -0.51 16.45
C VAL A 72 -8.74 0.27 17.10
N LYS A 73 -9.59 -0.37 17.90
CA LYS A 73 -10.69 0.27 18.66
C LYS A 73 -10.21 1.28 19.70
N THR A 74 -8.93 1.28 20.07
CA THR A 74 -8.35 2.28 20.98
C THR A 74 -8.00 3.59 20.29
N PHE A 75 -8.03 3.64 18.96
CA PHE A 75 -7.62 4.83 18.22
C PHE A 75 -8.67 5.93 18.27
N VAL A 76 -8.18 7.17 18.25
CA VAL A 76 -9.04 8.35 18.12
C VAL A 76 -9.56 8.41 16.68
N VAL A 77 -10.80 8.00 16.49
CA VAL A 77 -11.52 8.04 15.21
C VAL A 77 -12.62 9.11 15.26
N THR A 78 -13.00 9.62 14.10
CA THR A 78 -14.13 10.58 13.97
C THR A 78 -15.16 10.01 13.00
N ASN A 79 -16.31 10.67 12.85
CA ASN A 79 -17.28 10.27 11.82
C ASN A 79 -16.72 10.34 10.39
N HIS A 80 -15.65 11.12 10.17
CA HIS A 80 -15.00 11.28 8.86
C HIS A 80 -13.79 10.37 8.69
N TRP A 81 -13.12 9.99 9.78
CA TRP A 81 -11.88 9.21 9.73
C TRP A 81 -12.06 7.89 10.46
N SER A 82 -12.09 6.80 9.68
CA SER A 82 -11.96 5.46 10.21
C SER A 82 -10.51 5.23 10.69
N ALA A 83 -10.29 4.15 11.44
CA ALA A 83 -8.95 3.83 11.89
C ALA A 83 -7.96 3.53 10.75
N ALA A 84 -8.44 3.34 9.52
CA ALA A 84 -7.61 3.14 8.34
C ALA A 84 -6.60 4.27 8.12
N VAL A 85 -6.89 5.49 8.58
CA VAL A 85 -5.95 6.63 8.49
C VAL A 85 -4.64 6.36 9.24
N TYR A 86 -4.66 5.51 10.27
CA TYR A 86 -3.49 5.15 11.06
C TYR A 86 -2.70 3.99 10.47
N TYR A 87 -3.29 3.19 9.57
CA TYR A 87 -2.68 1.93 9.09
C TYR A 87 -1.33 2.16 8.43
N ARG A 88 -1.15 3.29 7.74
CA ARG A 88 0.14 3.69 7.16
C ARG A 88 1.29 3.75 8.17
N LEU A 89 1.00 4.02 9.45
CA LEU A 89 1.99 4.07 10.53
C LEU A 89 2.47 2.69 10.99
N PHE A 90 1.74 1.62 10.66
CA PHE A 90 2.05 0.26 11.11
C PHE A 90 3.00 -0.49 10.19
N PHE A 91 3.18 -0.04 8.95
CA PHE A 91 4.07 -0.72 7.99
C PHE A 91 5.48 -1.02 8.54
N PRO A 92 6.18 -0.07 9.20
CA PRO A 92 7.50 -0.35 9.76
C PRO A 92 7.52 -1.43 10.84
N LEU A 93 6.38 -1.73 11.47
CA LEU A 93 6.25 -2.69 12.56
C LEU A 93 5.86 -4.10 12.09
N ILE A 94 5.21 -4.22 10.93
CA ILE A 94 4.64 -5.47 10.44
C ILE A 94 5.37 -6.06 9.23
N VAL A 95 6.04 -5.20 8.43
CA VAL A 95 6.80 -5.64 7.27
C VAL A 95 8.10 -6.29 7.74
N PRO A 96 8.60 -7.35 7.07
CA PRO A 96 9.83 -8.02 7.48
C PRO A 96 11.01 -7.04 7.64
N PRO A 97 11.86 -7.21 8.67
CA PRO A 97 12.92 -6.24 9.02
C PRO A 97 14.04 -6.13 7.98
N ASN A 98 14.10 -7.06 7.02
CA ASN A 98 15.00 -6.99 5.87
C ASN A 98 14.51 -6.00 4.80
N ILE A 99 13.24 -5.59 4.80
CA ILE A 99 12.72 -4.57 3.90
C ILE A 99 13.10 -3.20 4.46
N LYS A 100 13.98 -2.49 3.74
CA LYS A 100 14.55 -1.22 4.19
C LYS A 100 13.83 0.01 3.67
N ARG A 101 12.93 -0.16 2.69
CA ARG A 101 12.24 0.95 2.04
C ARG A 101 10.85 0.52 1.58
N LEU A 102 9.89 1.42 1.74
CA LEU A 102 8.53 1.29 1.24
C LEU A 102 8.12 2.58 0.54
N LEU A 103 7.38 2.47 -0.56
CA LEU A 103 6.63 3.57 -1.15
C LEU A 103 5.15 3.37 -0.80
N TYR A 104 4.63 4.26 0.05
CA TYR A 104 3.21 4.24 0.40
C TYR A 104 2.38 4.91 -0.71
N LEU A 105 1.25 4.28 -1.07
CA LEU A 105 0.28 4.79 -2.03
C LEU A 105 -1.12 4.68 -1.42
N ASP A 106 -1.91 5.75 -1.48
CA ASP A 106 -3.34 5.69 -1.15
C ASP A 106 -4.09 4.84 -2.18
N THR A 107 -5.18 4.20 -1.75
CA THR A 107 -5.89 3.19 -2.54
C THR A 107 -6.76 3.79 -3.65
N ASP A 108 -6.99 5.10 -3.64
CA ASP A 108 -7.88 5.85 -4.51
C ASP A 108 -7.14 6.68 -5.58
N ILE A 109 -5.91 6.30 -5.93
CA ILE A 109 -5.12 6.93 -6.99
C ILE A 109 -4.94 6.02 -8.22
N ILE A 110 -4.49 6.61 -9.33
CA ILE A 110 -4.06 5.90 -10.53
C ILE A 110 -2.59 6.23 -10.80
N VAL A 111 -1.78 5.19 -11.02
CA VAL A 111 -0.36 5.31 -11.35
C VAL A 111 -0.19 5.30 -12.86
N LEU A 112 0.24 6.45 -13.41
CA LEU A 112 0.39 6.64 -14.86
C LEU A 112 1.82 6.42 -15.37
N ASN A 113 2.81 6.38 -14.47
CA ASN A 113 4.22 6.34 -14.81
C ASN A 113 4.98 5.34 -13.92
N ASN A 114 6.18 4.99 -14.36
CA ASN A 114 7.09 4.14 -13.61
C ASN A 114 7.43 4.77 -12.24
N LEU A 115 7.33 3.97 -11.18
CA LEU A 115 7.54 4.39 -9.79
C LEU A 115 9.01 4.41 -9.36
N ASN A 116 9.94 3.97 -10.21
CA ASN A 116 11.34 3.79 -9.84
C ASN A 116 12.00 5.10 -9.36
N SER A 117 11.68 6.24 -9.99
CA SER A 117 12.21 7.53 -9.57
C SER A 117 11.77 7.94 -8.16
N LEU A 118 10.52 7.65 -7.78
CA LEU A 118 10.01 7.89 -6.43
C LEU A 118 10.62 6.90 -5.44
N PHE A 119 10.67 5.62 -5.81
CA PHE A 119 11.19 4.58 -4.92
C PHE A 119 12.69 4.73 -4.67
N THR A 120 13.49 5.17 -5.64
CA THR A 120 14.94 5.33 -5.52
C THR A 120 15.37 6.75 -5.14
N MET A 121 14.41 7.65 -4.89
CA MET A 121 14.68 9.02 -4.48
C MET A 121 15.64 9.05 -3.28
N ASN A 122 16.68 9.88 -3.36
CA ASN A 122 17.58 10.07 -2.23
C ASN A 122 16.81 10.81 -1.11
N LEU A 123 16.84 10.23 0.10
CA LEU A 123 16.23 10.80 1.30
C LEU A 123 17.27 11.40 2.25
N ASP A 124 18.57 11.33 1.90
CA ASP A 124 19.69 11.63 2.79
C ASP A 124 19.51 10.91 4.14
N ASP A 125 19.54 11.65 5.25
CA ASP A 125 19.36 11.12 6.60
C ASP A 125 17.89 11.18 7.08
N TYR A 126 16.94 11.55 6.21
CA TYR A 126 15.53 11.64 6.58
C TYR A 126 14.82 10.28 6.47
N PRO A 127 13.99 9.90 7.46
CA PRO A 127 13.31 8.61 7.46
C PRO A 127 12.15 8.53 6.46
N VAL A 128 11.61 9.67 6.04
CA VAL A 128 10.41 9.77 5.19
C VAL A 128 10.51 11.01 4.29
N ALA A 129 10.16 10.86 3.01
CA ALA A 129 9.73 11.96 2.15
C ALA A 129 8.21 11.92 1.96
N ALA A 130 7.57 13.07 2.03
CA ALA A 130 6.13 13.23 1.84
C ALA A 130 5.85 14.42 0.92
N VAL A 131 4.70 14.40 0.24
CA VAL A 131 4.24 15.50 -0.59
C VAL A 131 3.41 16.45 0.27
N TYR A 132 3.64 17.76 0.11
CA TYR A 132 2.85 18.78 0.77
C TYR A 132 1.39 18.71 0.29
N ASP A 133 0.45 18.62 1.22
CA ASP A 133 -0.98 18.69 0.90
C ASP A 133 -1.39 20.14 0.68
N ASN A 134 -1.71 20.49 -0.57
CA ASN A 134 -2.11 21.83 -0.95
C ASN A 134 -3.49 22.26 -0.41
N TRP A 135 -4.26 21.35 0.21
CA TRP A 135 -5.61 21.62 0.69
C TRP A 135 -5.71 22.04 2.15
N VAL A 136 -4.63 21.95 2.92
CA VAL A 136 -4.57 22.44 4.30
C VAL A 136 -3.95 23.84 4.27
N LYS A 137 -4.80 24.87 4.45
CA LYS A 137 -4.38 26.24 4.76
C LYS A 137 -4.33 26.47 6.25
#